data_AF-A0AAV9QNS8-F1
#
_entry.id   AF-A0AAV9QNS8-F1
#
_cell.length_a   1.000
_cell.length_b   1.000
_cell.length_c   1.000
_cell.angle_alpha   90.00
_cell.angle_beta   90.00
_cell.angle_gamma   90.00
#
_symmetry.space_group_name_H-M   'P 1'
#
loop_
_entity.id
_entity.type
_entity.pdbx_description
1 polymer ?
#
loop_
_entity_poly.entity_id
_entity_poly.type
_entity_poly.pdbx_seq_one_letter_code
_entity_poly.pdbx_strand_id
1 'polypeptide(L)'
;MSELSSVLFLLAPILICCKEVKLPVDCNDIYNNDNKQPSGVYIIYPSGTTSAIQVYCDMDSEGGRWTVFQRRMDGSVNFYRPWVEYKRGFGNAASEYWLGLDNIHELTHLRNHELMVDMEDFEGNKDFALYSSFGLDAECEGYRLQVTGFNKGGAGAS
;
A
#
# COMPACT_ATOMS: atom_id res chain seq x y z
N MET A 1 23.39 -37.70 -53.32
CA MET A 1 23.13 -37.97 -51.89
C MET A 1 23.11 -36.65 -51.15
N SER A 2 21.99 -36.40 -50.47
CA SER A 2 21.68 -35.37 -49.47
C SER A 2 21.85 -33.88 -49.82
N GLU A 3 20.73 -33.29 -50.21
CA GLU A 3 20.18 -32.04 -49.69
C GLU A 3 20.42 -31.86 -48.17
N LEU A 4 20.84 -30.66 -47.72
CA LEU A 4 20.71 -30.22 -46.34
C LEU A 4 20.45 -28.69 -46.29
N SER A 5 19.22 -28.36 -46.72
CA SER A 5 18.31 -27.33 -46.21
C SER A 5 18.91 -26.20 -45.34
N SER A 6 19.03 -25.02 -45.95
CA SER A 6 19.23 -23.72 -45.30
C SER A 6 17.97 -23.17 -44.62
N VAL A 7 17.39 -23.87 -43.66
CA VAL A 7 16.26 -23.33 -42.87
C VAL A 7 16.38 -23.75 -41.40
N LEU A 8 17.16 -23.00 -40.61
CA LEU A 8 17.21 -23.19 -39.16
C LEU A 8 17.21 -21.87 -38.37
N PHE A 9 16.31 -20.95 -38.72
CA PHE A 9 15.99 -19.76 -37.91
C PHE A 9 14.49 -19.40 -37.99
N LEU A 10 13.58 -20.37 -37.90
CA LEU A 10 12.12 -20.09 -37.81
C LEU A 10 11.42 -20.82 -36.66
N LEU A 11 12.16 -21.30 -35.67
CA LEU A 11 11.62 -21.88 -34.44
C LEU A 11 12.33 -21.33 -33.22
N ALA A 12 12.48 -20.01 -33.14
CA ALA A 12 12.28 -19.42 -31.82
C ALA A 12 10.75 -19.42 -31.66
N PRO A 13 10.14 -20.38 -30.92
CA PRO A 13 8.82 -20.08 -30.40
C PRO A 13 9.02 -18.75 -29.69
N ILE A 14 8.24 -17.75 -30.08
CA ILE A 14 8.23 -16.47 -29.41
C ILE A 14 7.91 -16.83 -27.96
N LEU A 15 8.94 -16.97 -27.13
CA LEU A 15 8.85 -16.89 -25.70
C LEU A 15 8.52 -15.42 -25.44
N ILE A 16 7.30 -15.02 -25.79
CA ILE A 16 6.49 -14.26 -24.85
C ILE A 16 6.37 -15.22 -23.67
N CYS A 17 7.44 -15.23 -22.87
CA CYS A 17 7.46 -15.75 -21.53
C CYS A 17 6.21 -15.14 -20.92
N CYS A 18 5.22 -15.96 -20.58
CA CYS A 18 4.08 -15.51 -19.80
C CYS A 18 4.66 -14.83 -18.56
N LYS A 19 4.88 -13.52 -18.63
CA LYS A 19 5.20 -12.73 -17.45
C LYS A 19 3.94 -12.90 -16.62
N GLU A 20 4.05 -13.65 -15.55
CA GLU A 20 3.02 -13.66 -14.52
C GLU A 20 2.71 -12.19 -14.22
N VAL A 21 1.46 -11.80 -14.45
CA VAL A 21 0.99 -10.47 -14.12
C VAL A 21 0.97 -10.40 -12.60
N LYS A 22 2.08 -9.97 -12.02
CA LYS A 22 2.18 -9.69 -10.58
C LYS A 22 1.38 -8.44 -10.31
N LEU A 23 0.22 -8.63 -9.69
CA LEU A 23 -0.62 -7.55 -9.22
C LEU A 23 0.08 -6.85 -8.04
N PRO A 24 0.10 -5.51 -7.99
CA PRO A 24 0.75 -4.80 -6.90
C PRO A 24 -0.01 -5.05 -5.59
N VAL A 25 0.69 -5.52 -4.57
CA VAL A 25 0.12 -5.76 -3.24
C VAL A 25 -0.02 -4.45 -2.47
N ASP A 26 0.87 -3.50 -2.73
CA ASP A 26 0.93 -2.18 -2.08
C ASP A 26 1.52 -1.12 -3.02
N CYS A 27 1.67 0.11 -2.53
CA CYS A 27 2.28 1.21 -3.28
C CYS A 27 3.79 1.04 -3.53
N ASN A 28 4.49 0.23 -2.72
CA ASN A 28 5.89 -0.09 -2.96
C ASN A 28 6.05 -0.97 -4.21
N ASP A 29 5.16 -1.94 -4.44
CA ASP A 29 5.15 -2.74 -5.68
C ASP A 29 4.85 -1.86 -6.91
N ILE A 30 3.96 -0.88 -6.79
CA ILE A 30 3.67 0.09 -7.86
C ILE A 30 4.93 0.89 -8.20
N TYR A 31 5.59 1.44 -7.18
CA TYR A 31 6.83 2.19 -7.34
C TYR A 31 7.95 1.34 -7.97
N ASN A 32 8.09 0.08 -7.55
CA ASN A 32 9.12 -0.82 -8.08
C ASN A 32 8.85 -1.24 -9.53
N ASN A 33 7.59 -1.26 -9.96
CA ASN A 33 7.21 -1.48 -11.35
C ASN A 33 7.50 -0.27 -12.24
N ASP A 34 7.18 0.95 -11.76
CA ASP A 34 7.54 2.20 -12.42
C ASP A 34 7.72 3.33 -11.39
N ASN A 35 8.97 3.72 -11.15
CA ASN A 35 9.33 4.72 -10.14
C ASN A 35 9.07 6.18 -10.59
N LYS A 36 8.46 6.38 -11.76
CA LYS A 36 8.05 7.69 -12.27
C LYS A 36 6.56 7.98 -12.06
N GLN A 37 5.82 7.02 -11.51
CA GLN A 37 4.41 7.18 -11.20
C GLN A 37 4.23 8.27 -10.13
N PRO A 38 3.35 9.26 -10.34
CA PRO A 38 3.13 10.33 -9.38
C PRO A 38 2.34 9.85 -8.16
N SER A 39 2.30 10.66 -7.10
CA SER A 39 1.33 10.45 -6.02
C SER A 39 -0.11 10.50 -6.55
N GLY A 40 -0.99 9.63 -6.04
CA GLY A 40 -2.35 9.53 -6.56
C GLY A 40 -3.11 8.30 -6.07
N VAL A 41 -4.33 8.11 -6.58
CA VAL A 41 -5.14 6.93 -6.25
C VAL A 41 -4.81 5.79 -7.21
N TYR A 42 -4.48 4.64 -6.64
CA TYR A 42 -4.16 3.41 -7.36
C TYR A 42 -5.01 2.24 -6.86
N ILE A 43 -5.04 1.16 -7.64
CA ILE A 43 -5.65 -0.12 -7.24
C ILE A 43 -4.52 -1.08 -6.84
N ILE A 44 -4.66 -1.68 -5.66
CA ILE A 44 -3.77 -2.72 -5.13
C ILE A 44 -4.56 -3.99 -4.81
N TYR A 45 -3.84 -5.08 -4.57
CA TYR A 45 -4.38 -6.43 -4.35
C TYR A 45 -3.70 -7.11 -3.15
N PRO A 46 -4.02 -6.71 -1.90
CA PRO A 46 -3.31 -7.15 -0.70
C PRO A 46 -3.23 -8.67 -0.53
N SER A 47 -4.28 -9.39 -0.93
CA SER A 47 -4.44 -10.84 -0.71
C SER A 47 -4.85 -11.57 -2.00
N GLY A 48 -4.35 -11.09 -3.15
CA GLY A 48 -4.54 -11.73 -4.45
C GLY A 48 -5.66 -11.12 -5.30
N THR A 49 -5.99 -11.79 -6.40
CA THR A 49 -6.76 -11.22 -7.53
C THR A 49 -8.16 -10.71 -7.18
N THR A 50 -8.77 -11.19 -6.10
CA THR A 50 -10.11 -10.79 -5.66
C THR A 50 -10.12 -9.72 -4.57
N SER A 51 -8.94 -9.26 -4.12
CA SER A 51 -8.78 -8.29 -3.03
C SER A 51 -8.60 -6.84 -3.51
N ALA A 52 -9.06 -6.53 -4.73
CA ALA A 52 -8.85 -5.24 -5.35
C ALA A 52 -9.43 -4.10 -4.49
N ILE A 53 -8.60 -3.14 -4.11
CA ILE A 53 -9.00 -1.96 -3.33
C ILE A 53 -8.27 -0.71 -3.82
N GLN A 54 -8.90 0.45 -3.63
CA GLN A 54 -8.29 1.75 -3.94
C GLN A 54 -7.55 2.31 -2.72
N VAL A 55 -6.33 2.80 -2.96
CA VAL A 55 -5.50 3.47 -1.95
C VAL A 55 -4.88 4.73 -2.55
N TYR A 56 -4.62 5.72 -1.71
CA TYR A 56 -3.70 6.79 -2.08
C TYR A 56 -2.27 6.28 -1.89
N CYS A 57 -1.48 6.36 -2.96
CA CYS A 57 -0.05 6.16 -2.90
C CYS A 57 0.63 7.53 -2.82
N ASP A 58 1.37 7.74 -1.74
CA ASP A 58 2.30 8.85 -1.63
C ASP A 58 3.68 8.38 -2.14
N MET A 59 4.04 8.88 -3.31
CA MET A 59 5.28 8.56 -4.02
C MET A 59 6.38 9.61 -3.80
N ASP A 60 6.09 10.66 -3.04
CA ASP A 60 6.96 11.84 -2.90
C ASP A 60 7.57 11.96 -1.50
N SER A 61 6.79 11.73 -0.44
CA SER A 61 7.22 11.94 0.95
C SER A 61 8.21 10.89 1.44
N GLU A 62 9.29 11.31 2.10
CA GLU A 62 10.30 10.42 2.73
C GLU A 62 10.75 9.23 1.85
N GLY A 63 10.96 9.45 0.55
CA GLY A 63 11.37 8.40 -0.40
C GLY A 63 10.22 7.67 -1.10
N GLY A 64 8.98 8.10 -0.87
CA GLY A 64 7.76 7.61 -1.50
C GLY A 64 7.38 6.19 -1.05
N ARG A 65 6.61 5.50 -1.91
CA ARG A 65 6.19 4.08 -1.73
C ARG A 65 5.15 3.87 -0.64
N TRP A 66 4.61 4.94 -0.06
CA TRP A 66 3.71 4.85 1.08
C TRP A 66 2.29 4.50 0.63
N THR A 67 1.74 3.44 1.23
CA THR A 67 0.32 3.11 1.12
C THR A 67 -0.42 3.81 2.24
N VAL A 68 -1.18 4.85 1.90
CA VAL A 68 -1.97 5.57 2.90
C VAL A 68 -3.16 4.70 3.32
N PHE A 69 -3.34 4.49 4.61
CA PHE A 69 -4.51 3.77 5.14
C PHE A 69 -5.45 4.66 5.96
N GLN A 70 -5.00 5.84 6.37
CA GLN A 70 -5.80 6.84 7.07
C GLN A 70 -5.35 8.22 6.63
N ARG A 71 -6.29 9.10 6.25
CA ARG A 71 -5.99 10.49 5.89
C ARG A 71 -7.05 11.45 6.44
N ARG A 72 -6.60 12.52 7.12
CA ARG A 72 -7.39 13.69 7.54
C ARG A 72 -6.82 14.95 6.89
N MET A 73 -7.68 15.87 6.47
CA MET A 73 -7.27 17.11 5.81
C MET A 73 -8.22 18.28 6.11
N ASP A 74 -9.53 18.06 5.98
CA ASP A 74 -10.53 19.13 5.93
C ASP A 74 -11.79 18.86 6.77
N GLY A 75 -11.88 17.68 7.39
CA GLY A 75 -13.04 17.27 8.18
C GLY A 75 -14.28 16.92 7.34
N SER A 76 -14.14 16.73 6.03
CA SER A 76 -15.24 16.38 5.12
C SER A 76 -15.86 15.01 5.42
N VAL A 77 -15.12 14.11 6.08
CA VAL A 77 -15.60 12.77 6.43
C VAL A 77 -15.78 12.64 7.94
N ASN A 78 -16.95 12.16 8.36
CA ASN A 78 -17.20 11.80 9.75
C ASN A 78 -16.46 10.51 10.12
N PHE A 79 -15.58 10.56 11.13
CA PHE A 79 -14.88 9.40 11.68
C PHE A 79 -15.56 8.79 12.92
N TYR A 80 -16.61 9.43 13.46
CA TYR A 80 -17.44 8.81 14.51
C TYR A 80 -18.38 7.78 13.87
N ARG A 81 -17.87 6.54 13.74
CA ARG A 81 -18.50 5.44 13.00
C ARG A 81 -18.62 4.15 13.83
N PRO A 82 -19.60 3.27 13.54
CA PRO A 82 -19.72 1.97 14.19
C PRO A 82 -18.60 1.01 13.76
N TRP A 83 -18.39 -0.05 14.56
CA TRP A 83 -17.37 -1.09 14.34
C TRP A 83 -17.36 -1.64 12.90
N VAL A 84 -18.53 -1.93 12.34
CA VAL A 84 -18.64 -2.53 11.00
C VAL A 84 -18.07 -1.62 9.89
N GLU A 85 -18.15 -0.30 10.07
CA GLU A 85 -17.56 0.66 9.13
C GLU A 85 -16.05 0.77 9.31
N TYR A 86 -15.55 0.75 10.55
CA TYR A 86 -14.11 0.67 10.81
C TYR A 86 -13.47 -0.62 10.30
N LYS A 87 -14.20 -1.73 10.39
CA LYS A 87 -13.78 -3.01 9.82
C LYS A 87 -13.61 -2.93 8.30
N ARG A 88 -14.63 -2.42 7.61
CA ARG A 88 -14.70 -2.40 6.14
C ARG A 88 -13.97 -1.24 5.46
N GLY A 89 -13.83 -0.12 6.15
CA GLY A 89 -13.36 1.15 5.58
C GLY A 89 -14.50 2.11 5.22
N PHE A 90 -14.15 3.39 5.13
CA PHE A 90 -15.07 4.48 4.78
C PHE A 90 -14.30 5.70 4.24
N GLY A 91 -14.99 6.59 3.54
CA GLY A 91 -14.38 7.79 2.92
C GLY A 91 -13.96 7.54 1.47
N ASN A 92 -13.04 8.35 0.97
CA ASN A 92 -12.52 8.26 -0.40
C ASN A 92 -10.99 8.37 -0.41
N ALA A 93 -10.31 7.47 -1.12
CA ALA A 93 -8.85 7.47 -1.23
C ALA A 93 -8.28 8.78 -1.82
N ALA A 94 -9.06 9.51 -2.62
CA ALA A 94 -8.67 10.82 -3.13
C ALA A 94 -8.80 11.97 -2.11
N SER A 95 -9.43 11.73 -0.95
CA SER A 95 -9.65 12.73 0.11
C SER A 95 -9.43 12.15 1.52
N GLU A 96 -10.33 12.40 2.47
CA GLU A 96 -10.28 11.80 3.79
C GLU A 96 -10.86 10.38 3.77
N TYR A 97 -10.17 9.43 4.40
CA TYR A 97 -10.65 8.05 4.49
C TYR A 97 -9.97 7.23 5.57
N TRP A 98 -10.58 6.08 5.83
CA TRP A 98 -10.07 4.96 6.59
C TRP A 98 -10.15 3.71 5.71
N LEU A 99 -9.04 3.02 5.51
CA LEU A 99 -8.93 1.89 4.59
C LEU A 99 -9.75 0.67 5.02
N GLY A 100 -9.96 0.49 6.33
CA GLY A 100 -10.63 -0.67 6.91
C GLY A 100 -9.64 -1.60 7.61
N LEU A 101 -10.01 -2.06 8.81
CA LEU A 101 -9.18 -2.96 9.62
C LEU A 101 -8.89 -4.29 8.91
N ASP A 102 -9.86 -4.84 8.17
CA ASP A 102 -9.63 -6.06 7.35
C ASP A 102 -8.50 -5.82 6.36
N ASN A 103 -8.57 -4.73 5.59
CA ASN A 103 -7.58 -4.42 4.56
C ASN A 103 -6.19 -4.12 5.16
N ILE A 104 -6.12 -3.46 6.32
CA ILE A 104 -4.85 -3.17 7.00
C ILE A 104 -4.22 -4.45 7.56
N HIS A 105 -5.02 -5.35 8.13
CA HIS A 105 -4.56 -6.68 8.54
C HIS A 105 -4.01 -7.46 7.34
N GLU A 106 -4.78 -7.53 6.25
CA GLU A 106 -4.36 -8.21 5.02
C GLU A 106 -3.04 -7.65 4.47
N LEU A 107 -2.85 -6.33 4.48
CA LEU A 107 -1.58 -5.71 4.09
C LEU A 107 -0.42 -6.16 5.00
N THR A 108 -0.63 -6.15 6.31
CA THR A 108 0.46 -6.23 7.29
C THR A 108 0.79 -7.64 7.80
N HIS A 109 -0.08 -8.63 7.58
CA HIS A 109 0.12 -9.97 8.16
C HIS A 109 1.20 -10.83 7.46
N LEU A 110 1.48 -10.59 6.17
CA LEU A 110 2.43 -11.42 5.40
C LEU A 110 3.85 -10.85 5.33
N ARG A 111 4.00 -9.54 5.51
CA ARG A 111 5.29 -8.84 5.35
C ARG A 111 5.47 -7.83 6.47
N ASN A 112 6.71 -7.59 6.86
CA ASN A 112 7.02 -6.50 7.78
C ASN A 112 6.75 -5.16 7.09
N HIS A 113 6.00 -4.30 7.75
CA HIS A 113 5.75 -2.93 7.31
C HIS A 113 6.29 -1.95 8.33
N GLU A 114 6.79 -0.83 7.84
CA GLU A 114 7.03 0.37 8.65
C GLU A 114 5.80 1.27 8.63
N LEU A 115 5.64 2.09 9.66
CA LEU A 115 4.56 3.06 9.78
C LEU A 115 5.14 4.47 9.84
N MET A 116 4.60 5.35 9.01
CA MET A 116 4.77 6.79 9.09
C MET A 116 3.46 7.44 9.51
N VAL A 117 3.51 8.30 10.53
CA VAL A 117 2.42 9.18 10.92
C VAL A 117 2.85 10.61 10.63
N ASP A 118 2.33 11.19 9.55
CA ASP A 118 2.59 12.58 9.16
C ASP A 118 1.45 13.49 9.68
N MET A 119 1.82 14.62 10.27
CA MET A 119 0.91 15.56 10.93
C MET A 119 1.29 17.00 10.60
N GLU A 120 0.28 17.83 10.39
CA GLU A 120 0.43 19.27 10.17
C GLU A 120 -0.45 20.01 11.19
N ASP A 121 0.12 21.02 11.86
CA ASP A 121 -0.65 21.89 12.75
C ASP A 121 -1.37 23.02 11.99
N PHE A 122 -2.19 23.80 12.69
CA PHE A 122 -2.97 24.88 12.07
C PHE A 122 -2.12 26.08 11.61
N GLU A 123 -0.85 26.15 12.02
CA GLU A 123 0.11 27.16 11.59
C GLU A 123 0.91 26.67 10.36
N GLY A 124 0.70 25.43 9.92
CA GLY A 124 1.36 24.80 8.79
C GLY A 124 2.69 24.12 9.15
N ASN A 125 3.00 23.97 10.45
CA ASN A 125 4.19 23.23 10.87
C ASN A 125 3.93 21.73 10.71
N LYS A 126 4.86 21.05 10.03
CA LYS A 126 4.80 19.62 9.75
C LYS A 126 5.74 18.84 10.66
N ASP A 127 5.28 17.70 11.12
CA ASP A 127 6.07 16.74 11.88
C ASP A 127 5.61 15.31 11.55
N PHE A 128 6.51 14.36 11.73
CA PHE A 128 6.21 12.96 11.47
C PHE A 128 6.70 12.07 12.61
N ALA A 129 6.19 10.84 12.69
CA ALA A 129 6.75 9.76 13.51
C ALA A 129 6.93 8.50 12.67
N LEU A 130 8.11 7.88 12.77
CA LEU A 130 8.43 6.63 12.07
C LEU A 130 8.61 5.46 13.04
N TYR A 131 7.97 4.35 12.72
CA TYR A 131 8.08 3.06 13.42
C TYR A 131 8.56 1.99 12.46
N SER A 132 9.59 1.23 12.83
CA SER A 132 10.20 0.21 11.96
C SER A 132 9.32 -1.05 11.80
N SER A 133 8.32 -1.23 12.65
CA SER A 133 7.43 -2.39 12.61
C SER A 133 6.01 -1.97 12.98
N PHE A 134 5.08 -2.31 12.10
CA PHE A 134 3.65 -2.07 12.23
C PHE A 134 2.86 -3.23 11.66
N GLY A 135 1.80 -3.61 12.35
CA GLY A 135 0.78 -4.51 11.84
C GLY A 135 -0.43 -4.60 12.76
N LEU A 136 -1.49 -5.21 12.25
CA LEU A 136 -2.67 -5.55 13.03
C LEU A 136 -2.82 -7.06 13.09
N ASP A 137 -3.18 -7.60 14.26
CA ASP A 137 -3.61 -9.00 14.36
C ASP A 137 -4.99 -9.20 13.70
N ALA A 138 -5.44 -10.46 13.61
CA ALA A 138 -6.73 -10.81 13.02
C ALA A 138 -7.92 -10.28 13.86
N GLU A 139 -9.12 -10.26 13.26
CA GLU A 139 -10.35 -9.81 13.93
C GLU A 139 -10.66 -10.59 15.21
N CYS A 140 -10.37 -11.90 15.25
CA CYS A 140 -10.58 -12.72 16.44
C CYS A 140 -9.72 -12.31 17.64
N GLU A 141 -8.60 -11.63 17.38
CA GLU A 141 -7.72 -10.99 18.37
C GLU A 141 -8.07 -9.50 18.58
N GLY A 142 -9.17 -9.02 17.97
CA GLY A 142 -9.65 -7.64 18.08
C GLY A 142 -8.86 -6.62 17.26
N TYR A 143 -8.13 -7.06 16.22
CA TYR A 143 -7.18 -6.20 15.47
C TYR A 143 -6.15 -5.52 16.37
N ARG A 144 -5.59 -6.27 17.33
CA ARG A 144 -4.58 -5.76 18.25
C ARG A 144 -3.42 -5.13 17.47
N LEU A 145 -3.10 -3.89 17.81
CA LEU A 145 -1.99 -3.15 17.23
C LEU A 145 -0.65 -3.76 17.66
N GLN A 146 0.17 -4.09 16.68
CA GLN A 146 1.57 -4.48 16.84
C GLN A 146 2.43 -3.35 16.29
N VAL A 147 3.01 -2.53 17.17
CA VAL A 147 3.87 -1.41 16.75
C VAL A 147 5.12 -1.35 17.63
N THR A 148 6.28 -1.31 17.00
CA THR A 148 7.57 -1.24 17.71
C THR A 148 8.62 -0.47 16.88
N GLY A 149 9.76 -0.18 17.52
CA GLY A 149 10.90 0.41 16.82
C GLY A 149 10.64 1.84 16.38
N PHE A 150 10.15 2.69 17.30
CA PHE A 150 10.15 4.13 17.09
C PHE A 150 11.57 4.59 16.75
N ASN A 151 11.73 5.20 15.57
CA ASN A 151 13.03 5.56 15.03
C ASN A 151 13.33 7.05 15.25
N LYS A 152 12.41 7.92 14.83
CA LYS A 152 12.58 9.37 14.84
C LYS A 152 11.25 10.06 14.53
N GLY A 153 11.17 11.33 14.91
CA GLY A 153 9.99 12.16 14.72
C GLY A 153 9.79 13.16 15.86
N GLY A 154 9.58 14.44 15.57
CA GLY A 154 9.35 15.45 16.60
C GLY A 154 7.98 15.30 17.27
N ALA A 155 7.07 14.60 16.60
CA ALA A 155 5.79 14.15 17.13
C ALA A 155 5.90 13.21 18.36
N GLY A 156 7.08 12.62 18.57
CA GLY A 156 7.31 11.66 19.65
C GLY A 156 6.64 10.30 19.42
N ALA A 157 6.76 9.41 20.41
CA ALA A 157 6.33 8.01 20.33
C ALA A 157 4.92 7.77 20.94
N SER A 158 4.01 8.75 20.81
CA SER A 158 2.70 8.72 21.47
C SER A 158 1.67 7.91 20.69
#